data_AF-A0AAV4AYF2-F1
#
_entry.id   AF-A0AAV4AYF2-F1
#
_cell.length_a   1.000
_cell.length_b   1.000
_cell.length_c   1.000
_cell.angle_alpha   90.00
_cell.angle_beta   90.00
_cell.angle_gamma   90.00
#
_symmetry.space_group_name_H-M   'P 1'
#
loop_
_entity.id
_entity.type
_entity.pdbx_description
1 polymer ?
#
loop_
_entity_poly.entity_id
_entity_poly.type
_entity_poly.pdbx_seq_one_letter_code
_entity_poly.pdbx_strand_id
1 'polypeptide(L)'
;MTSAKGHVRQHCLTTDTGSALHHTCCALLDVSKFLLSTNTSLRHDFVLLGFFQQDDLEAHFGHFRMAAGCNFYITVQDVFSTHSIDKAKIMLKYCDDIERAPVIHDCEYCKAPLSDEEVYLIEEIPNMMESISKDEKLSLFYIAGYVASKNEEMCGEANDWDVEIKSFLETLNRGGLKYPKKALFILCLAAYLFFIHTPQRLCRNRFVFILEGFPGKWNISS
;
A
#
# COMPACT_ATOMS: atom_id res chain seq x y z
N MET A 1 24.89 -50.54 9.41
CA MET A 1 25.11 -49.11 9.72
C MET A 1 26.36 -48.65 8.99
N THR A 2 26.21 -48.20 7.75
CA THR A 2 27.31 -47.65 6.95
C THR A 2 27.18 -46.13 6.94
N SER A 3 28.14 -45.48 7.58
CA SER A 3 28.27 -44.04 7.69
C SER A 3 28.51 -43.44 6.30
N ALA A 4 27.55 -42.66 5.80
CA ALA A 4 27.68 -41.89 4.58
C ALA A 4 28.64 -40.72 4.82
N LYS A 5 29.93 -40.92 4.54
CA LYS A 5 30.91 -39.84 4.48
C LYS A 5 30.55 -38.94 3.30
N GLY A 6 30.17 -37.69 3.59
CA GLY A 6 29.95 -36.67 2.56
C GLY A 6 31.19 -36.50 1.69
N HIS A 7 31.02 -36.54 0.37
CA HIS A 7 32.10 -36.29 -0.58
C HIS A 7 32.67 -34.88 -0.38
N VAL A 8 34.00 -34.79 -0.25
CA VAL A 8 34.74 -33.53 -0.27
C VAL A 8 34.53 -32.88 -1.64
N ARG A 9 34.06 -31.63 -1.68
CA ARG A 9 33.90 -30.86 -2.92
C ARG A 9 35.25 -30.76 -3.63
N GLN A 10 35.40 -31.40 -4.78
CA GLN A 10 36.47 -31.05 -5.72
C GLN A 10 36.25 -29.61 -6.17
N HIS A 11 37.32 -28.82 -6.28
CA HIS A 11 37.32 -27.42 -6.74
C HIS A 11 36.98 -27.30 -8.24
N CYS A 12 35.88 -27.92 -8.68
CA CYS A 12 35.43 -27.92 -10.07
C CYS A 12 33.93 -27.64 -10.11
N LEU A 13 33.50 -26.88 -11.11
CA LEU A 13 32.08 -26.77 -11.44
C LEU A 13 31.55 -28.16 -11.79
N THR A 14 30.29 -28.43 -11.45
CA THR A 14 29.61 -29.62 -11.98
C THR A 14 29.53 -29.52 -13.50
N THR A 15 29.35 -30.65 -14.18
CA THR A 15 29.14 -30.68 -15.64
C THR A 15 28.01 -29.74 -16.07
N ASP A 16 26.92 -29.72 -15.30
CA ASP A 16 25.73 -28.92 -15.59
C ASP A 16 26.01 -27.43 -15.38
N THR A 17 26.65 -27.04 -14.27
CA THR A 17 27.01 -25.64 -14.03
C THR A 17 28.03 -25.15 -15.06
N GLY A 18 29.01 -25.98 -15.44
CA GLY A 18 29.99 -25.64 -16.46
C GLY A 18 29.36 -25.46 -17.85
N SER A 19 28.44 -26.35 -18.23
CA SER A 19 27.67 -26.25 -19.47
C SER A 19 26.77 -25.00 -19.49
N ALA A 20 26.05 -24.74 -18.40
CA ALA A 20 25.22 -23.55 -18.25
C ALA A 20 26.04 -22.25 -18.35
N LEU A 21 27.21 -22.20 -17.72
CA LEU A 21 28.13 -21.06 -17.82
C LEU A 21 28.60 -20.86 -19.26
N HIS A 22 29.01 -21.94 -19.94
CA HIS A 22 29.44 -21.88 -21.34
C HIS A 22 28.34 -21.32 -22.24
N HIS A 23 27.12 -21.88 -22.16
CA HIS A 23 25.97 -21.39 -22.92
C HIS A 23 25.62 -19.94 -22.60
N THR A 24 25.64 -19.54 -21.33
CA THR A 24 25.37 -18.16 -20.91
C THR A 24 26.38 -17.19 -21.53
N CYS A 25 27.69 -17.50 -21.45
CA CYS A 25 28.73 -16.67 -22.03
C CYS A 25 28.59 -16.54 -23.55
N CYS A 26 28.38 -17.65 -24.26
CA CYS A 26 28.20 -17.64 -25.72
C CYS A 26 26.95 -16.87 -26.13
N ALA A 27 25.81 -17.12 -25.48
CA ALA A 27 24.55 -16.44 -25.79
C ALA A 27 24.64 -14.93 -25.53
N LEU A 28 25.22 -14.51 -24.41
CA LEU A 28 25.39 -13.08 -24.11
C LEU A 28 26.29 -12.38 -25.14
N LEU A 29 27.35 -13.03 -25.61
CA LEU A 29 28.21 -12.50 -26.68
C LEU A 29 27.45 -12.36 -28.00
N ASP A 30 26.70 -13.39 -28.40
CA ASP A 30 25.98 -13.39 -29.67
C ASP A 30 24.85 -12.36 -29.67
N VAL A 31 24.07 -12.29 -28.59
CA VAL A 31 23.04 -11.26 -28.40
C VAL A 31 23.65 -9.87 -28.39
N SER A 32 24.77 -9.66 -27.70
CA SER A 32 25.43 -8.35 -27.67
C SER A 32 25.90 -7.92 -29.06
N LYS A 33 26.53 -8.82 -29.81
CA LYS A 33 26.94 -8.52 -31.20
C LYS A 33 25.74 -8.18 -32.07
N PHE A 34 24.65 -8.92 -31.95
CA PHE A 34 23.42 -8.66 -32.69
C PHE A 34 22.85 -7.27 -32.37
N LEU A 35 22.69 -6.94 -31.08
CA LEU A 35 22.13 -5.65 -30.64
C LEU A 35 23.01 -4.45 -31.04
N LEU A 36 24.33 -4.63 -31.14
CA LEU A 36 25.26 -3.56 -31.55
C LEU A 36 25.35 -3.38 -33.08
N SER A 37 25.17 -4.46 -33.85
CA SER A 37 25.44 -4.48 -35.30
C SER A 37 24.19 -4.55 -36.18
N THR A 38 23.01 -4.80 -35.62
CA THR A 38 21.76 -4.86 -36.38
C THR A 38 21.43 -3.51 -37.01
N ASN A 39 20.81 -3.53 -38.19
CA ASN A 39 20.32 -2.33 -38.89
C ASN A 39 18.82 -2.05 -38.63
N THR A 40 18.23 -2.77 -37.67
CA THR A 40 16.83 -2.58 -37.27
C THR A 40 16.70 -1.50 -36.19
N SER A 41 15.47 -1.16 -35.82
CA SER A 41 15.17 -0.25 -34.69
C SER A 41 15.62 -0.79 -33.32
N LEU A 42 16.12 -2.03 -33.25
CA LEU A 42 16.66 -2.67 -32.05
C LEU A 42 18.16 -2.43 -31.87
N ARG A 43 18.78 -1.60 -32.72
CA ARG A 43 20.18 -1.25 -32.58
C ARG A 43 20.39 -0.39 -31.34
N HIS A 44 21.36 -0.77 -30.52
CA HIS A 44 21.78 -0.02 -29.34
C HIS A 44 23.25 0.38 -29.47
N ASP A 45 23.64 1.50 -28.84
CA ASP A 45 25.03 1.96 -28.82
C ASP A 45 25.89 1.18 -27.82
N PHE A 46 25.25 0.64 -26.78
CA PHE A 46 25.86 -0.20 -25.75
C PHE A 46 24.85 -1.23 -25.24
N VAL A 47 25.35 -2.32 -24.67
CA VAL A 47 24.54 -3.41 -24.12
C VAL A 47 24.90 -3.61 -22.65
N LEU A 48 23.90 -3.51 -21.77
CA LEU A 48 24.06 -3.72 -20.33
C LEU A 48 23.72 -5.17 -20.00
N LEU A 49 24.75 -5.99 -19.79
CA LEU A 49 24.57 -7.44 -19.58
C LEU A 49 23.78 -7.79 -18.30
N GLY A 50 23.74 -6.88 -17.32
CA GLY A 50 23.00 -7.09 -16.06
C GLY A 50 21.49 -7.28 -16.27
N PHE A 51 20.92 -6.75 -17.36
CA PHE A 51 19.49 -6.92 -17.66
C PHE A 51 19.10 -8.33 -18.09
N PHE A 52 20.05 -9.19 -18.45
CA PHE A 52 19.78 -10.58 -18.80
C PHE A 52 19.77 -11.52 -17.58
N GLN A 53 20.06 -10.98 -16.38
CA GLN A 53 20.07 -11.75 -15.14
C GLN A 53 18.66 -11.85 -14.55
N GLN A 54 18.46 -12.84 -13.67
CA GLN A 54 17.18 -13.05 -12.99
C GLN A 54 17.07 -12.29 -11.66
N ASP A 55 18.07 -11.48 -11.30
CA ASP A 55 18.15 -10.77 -10.01
C ASP A 55 16.91 -9.92 -9.74
N ASP A 56 16.37 -9.23 -10.75
CA ASP A 56 15.14 -8.43 -10.60
C ASP A 56 13.92 -9.29 -10.24
N LEU A 57 13.84 -10.50 -10.81
CA LEU A 57 12.79 -11.47 -10.50
C LEU A 57 12.93 -11.97 -9.06
N GLU A 58 14.16 -12.29 -8.64
CA GLU A 58 14.45 -12.73 -7.27
C GLU A 58 14.16 -11.64 -6.24
N ALA A 59 14.51 -10.40 -6.54
CA ALA A 59 14.18 -9.23 -5.74
C ALA A 59 12.65 -9.06 -5.60
N HIS A 60 11.91 -9.26 -6.69
CA HIS A 60 10.45 -9.20 -6.68
C HIS A 60 9.83 -10.31 -5.81
N PHE A 61 10.35 -11.54 -5.87
CA PHE A 61 9.94 -12.60 -4.95
C PHE A 61 10.30 -12.30 -3.49
N GLY A 62 11.43 -11.62 -3.25
CA GLY A 62 11.78 -11.08 -1.94
C GLY A 62 10.73 -10.11 -1.42
N HIS A 63 10.26 -9.20 -2.28
CA HIS A 63 9.19 -8.26 -1.94
C HIS A 63 7.88 -8.96 -1.60
N PHE A 64 7.46 -9.98 -2.35
CA PHE A 64 6.27 -10.77 -2.01
C PHE A 64 6.39 -11.46 -0.65
N ARG A 65 7.55 -12.02 -0.33
CA ARG A 65 7.79 -12.61 1.00
C ARG A 65 7.68 -11.57 2.10
N MET A 66 8.27 -10.39 1.92
CA MET A 66 8.18 -9.30 2.90
C MET A 66 6.74 -8.82 3.11
N ALA A 67 5.97 -8.66 2.03
CA ALA A 67 4.57 -8.29 2.10
C ALA A 67 3.70 -9.31 2.85
N ALA A 68 4.03 -10.60 2.73
CA ALA A 68 3.40 -11.70 3.46
C ALA A 68 3.97 -11.92 4.88
N GLY A 69 4.65 -10.93 5.46
CA GLY A 69 5.20 -11.01 6.82
C GLY A 69 6.55 -11.72 6.94
N CYS A 70 7.35 -11.71 5.88
CA CYS A 70 8.65 -12.39 5.77
C CYS A 70 8.57 -13.92 5.87
N ASN A 71 7.43 -14.50 5.48
CA ASN A 71 7.29 -15.96 5.41
C ASN A 71 8.10 -16.53 4.25
N PHE A 72 8.80 -17.63 4.50
CA PHE A 72 9.60 -18.30 3.47
C PHE A 72 8.71 -18.96 2.40
N TYR A 73 7.58 -19.50 2.85
CA TYR A 73 6.54 -20.07 1.99
C TYR A 73 5.42 -19.05 1.83
N ILE A 74 5.21 -18.61 0.60
CA ILE A 74 4.10 -17.74 0.21
C ILE A 74 3.16 -18.51 -0.71
N THR A 75 1.87 -18.24 -0.60
CA THR A 75 0.88 -18.84 -1.50
C THR A 75 0.75 -18.01 -2.77
N VAL A 76 0.18 -18.62 -3.81
CA VAL A 76 -0.16 -17.91 -5.06
C VAL A 76 -1.14 -16.75 -4.77
N GLN A 77 -2.03 -16.93 -3.79
CA GLN A 77 -2.98 -15.90 -3.38
C GLN A 77 -2.28 -14.67 -2.77
N ASP A 78 -1.22 -14.88 -1.98
CA ASP A 78 -0.42 -13.80 -1.39
C ASP A 78 0.29 -12.98 -2.47
N VAL A 79 0.79 -13.65 -3.51
CA VAL A 79 1.41 -13.01 -4.67
C VAL A 79 0.40 -12.12 -5.40
N PHE A 80 -0.79 -12.65 -5.73
CA PHE A 80 -1.83 -11.85 -6.40
C PHE A 80 -2.30 -10.67 -5.56
N SER A 81 -2.44 -10.86 -4.25
CA SER A 81 -2.86 -9.82 -3.32
C SER A 81 -1.82 -8.70 -3.24
N THR A 82 -0.54 -9.06 -3.09
CA THR A 82 0.56 -8.08 -3.07
C THR A 82 0.67 -7.35 -4.40
N HIS A 83 0.58 -8.07 -5.52
CA HIS A 83 0.65 -7.45 -6.83
C HIS A 83 -0.51 -6.48 -7.09
N SER A 84 -1.72 -6.81 -6.63
CA SER A 84 -2.88 -5.90 -6.70
C SER A 84 -2.65 -4.62 -5.90
N ILE A 85 -2.05 -4.73 -4.71
CA ILE A 85 -1.66 -3.58 -3.89
C ILE A 85 -0.61 -2.72 -4.59
N ASP A 86 0.43 -3.34 -5.17
CA ASP A 86 1.49 -2.58 -5.85
C ASP A 86 0.98 -1.90 -7.12
N LYS A 87 0.10 -2.56 -7.88
CA LYS A 87 -0.60 -1.93 -9.00
C LYS A 87 -1.39 -0.71 -8.53
N ALA A 88 -2.14 -0.82 -7.43
CA ALA A 88 -2.88 0.30 -6.85
C ALA A 88 -1.93 1.43 -6.42
N LYS A 89 -0.78 1.14 -5.80
CA LYS A 89 0.23 2.15 -5.44
C LYS A 89 0.81 2.85 -6.66
N ILE A 90 1.14 2.11 -7.73
CA ILE A 90 1.65 2.67 -8.99
C ILE A 90 0.58 3.58 -9.60
N MET A 91 -0.68 3.14 -9.63
CA MET A 91 -1.80 3.97 -10.08
C MET A 91 -1.93 5.23 -9.21
N LEU A 92 -1.84 5.13 -7.89
CA LEU A 92 -1.87 6.31 -7.01
C LEU A 92 -0.68 7.27 -7.26
N LYS A 93 0.50 6.74 -7.59
CA LYS A 93 1.73 7.53 -7.74
C LYS A 93 1.86 8.21 -9.10
N TYR A 94 1.42 7.56 -10.18
CA TYR A 94 1.59 8.05 -11.55
C TYR A 94 0.30 8.55 -12.19
N CYS A 95 -0.84 8.34 -11.55
CA CYS A 95 -2.07 9.02 -11.92
C CYS A 95 -2.07 10.37 -11.18
N ASP A 96 -1.36 11.36 -11.73
CA ASP A 96 -1.41 12.77 -11.29
C ASP A 96 -2.86 13.33 -11.29
N ASP A 97 -3.76 12.65 -12.01
CA ASP A 97 -5.19 12.91 -12.07
C ASP A 97 -5.95 12.62 -10.77
N ILE A 98 -5.29 12.02 -9.76
CA ILE A 98 -5.92 11.82 -8.45
C ILE A 98 -5.83 13.07 -7.57
N GLU A 99 -4.92 14.00 -7.86
CA GLU A 99 -4.73 15.21 -7.05
C GLU A 99 -4.90 16.54 -7.79
N ARG A 100 -4.75 16.66 -9.12
CA ARG A 100 -4.79 18.00 -9.77
C ARG A 100 -5.37 18.14 -11.17
N ALA A 101 -5.82 17.09 -11.84
CA ALA A 101 -6.65 17.29 -13.02
C ALA A 101 -8.12 17.29 -12.58
N PRO A 102 -8.95 18.26 -13.01
CA PRO A 102 -10.38 18.05 -13.04
C PRO A 102 -10.65 17.02 -14.13
N VAL A 103 -10.28 15.76 -13.91
CA VAL A 103 -11.02 14.67 -14.51
C VAL A 103 -12.38 14.82 -13.86
N ILE A 104 -13.26 15.50 -14.57
CA ILE A 104 -14.66 15.63 -14.24
C ILE A 104 -15.14 14.19 -14.17
N HIS A 105 -15.08 13.61 -12.97
CA HIS A 105 -15.86 12.44 -12.66
C HIS A 105 -17.29 12.94 -12.82
N ASP A 106 -17.85 12.67 -13.99
CA ASP A 106 -19.19 13.08 -14.35
C ASP A 106 -20.07 11.89 -14.01
N CYS A 107 -20.49 11.83 -12.75
CA CYS A 107 -21.54 10.93 -12.34
C CYS A 107 -22.64 11.76 -11.67
N GLU A 108 -23.87 11.29 -11.80
CA GLU A 108 -25.08 11.95 -11.29
C GLU A 108 -24.97 12.32 -9.80
N TYR A 109 -24.07 11.65 -9.07
CA TYR A 109 -23.88 11.81 -7.64
C TYR A 109 -22.77 12.80 -7.25
N CYS A 110 -21.84 13.19 -8.14
CA CYS A 110 -20.65 13.98 -7.77
C CYS A 110 -20.97 15.33 -7.11
N LYS A 111 -22.06 15.96 -7.55
CA LYS A 111 -22.55 17.25 -7.04
C LYS A 111 -24.01 17.16 -6.56
N ALA A 112 -24.50 15.94 -6.34
CA ALA A 112 -25.83 15.77 -5.79
C ALA A 112 -25.85 16.38 -4.39
N PRO A 113 -26.83 17.23 -4.07
CA PRO A 113 -26.99 17.75 -2.71
C PRO A 113 -27.18 16.59 -1.73
N LEU A 114 -26.94 16.87 -0.44
CA LEU A 114 -27.32 15.95 0.63
C LEU A 114 -28.82 15.71 0.57
N SER A 115 -29.26 14.45 0.68
CA SER A 115 -30.67 14.14 0.90
C SER A 115 -31.07 14.50 2.32
N ASP A 116 -32.36 14.69 2.58
CA ASP A 116 -32.86 14.95 3.94
C ASP A 116 -32.47 13.83 4.94
N GLU A 117 -32.41 12.59 4.45
CA GLU A 117 -31.94 11.42 5.22
C GLU A 117 -30.46 11.53 5.60
N GLU A 118 -29.62 12.04 4.70
CA GLU A 118 -28.19 12.24 4.95
C GLU A 118 -27.92 13.45 5.85
N VAL A 119 -28.73 14.50 5.73
CA VAL A 119 -28.68 15.64 6.66
C VAL A 119 -29.02 15.17 8.07
N TYR A 120 -30.12 14.43 8.21
CA TYR A 120 -30.51 13.83 9.50
C TYR A 120 -29.42 12.90 10.04
N LEU A 121 -28.81 12.08 9.17
CA LEU A 121 -27.68 11.22 9.55
C LEU A 121 -26.52 12.04 10.10
N ILE A 122 -26.12 13.13 9.43
CA ILE A 122 -25.01 13.99 9.87
C ILE A 122 -25.28 14.61 11.25
N GLU A 123 -26.51 15.03 11.51
CA GLU A 123 -26.92 15.59 12.81
C GLU A 123 -26.88 14.54 13.93
N GLU A 124 -27.18 13.28 13.62
CA GLU A 124 -27.18 12.17 14.57
C GLU A 124 -25.81 11.50 14.76
N ILE A 125 -24.81 11.78 13.91
CA ILE A 125 -23.45 11.21 14.03
C ILE A 125 -22.89 11.35 15.46
N PRO A 126 -22.92 12.51 16.13
CA PRO A 126 -22.39 12.65 17.49
C PRO A 126 -23.01 11.66 18.48
N ASN A 127 -24.32 11.40 18.38
CA ASN A 127 -25.02 10.43 19.22
C ASN A 127 -24.62 8.99 18.86
N MET A 128 -24.48 8.70 17.56
CA MET A 128 -24.10 7.36 17.07
C MET A 128 -22.64 7.00 17.39
N MET A 129 -21.74 7.96 17.60
CA MET A 129 -20.34 7.70 17.94
C MET A 129 -20.18 6.92 19.26
N GLU A 130 -21.14 7.07 20.18
CA GLU A 130 -21.16 6.29 21.42
C GLU A 130 -21.46 4.81 21.16
N SER A 131 -22.27 4.51 20.14
CA SER A 131 -22.72 3.16 19.79
C SER A 131 -21.67 2.31 19.08
N ILE A 132 -20.62 2.92 18.52
CA ILE A 132 -19.51 2.20 17.88
C ILE A 132 -18.82 1.32 18.93
N SER A 133 -18.56 0.06 18.57
CA SER A 133 -17.92 -0.89 19.47
C SER A 133 -16.49 -0.47 19.84
N LYS A 134 -15.99 -1.00 20.96
CA LYS A 134 -14.62 -0.72 21.40
C LYS A 134 -13.57 -1.16 20.37
N ASP A 135 -13.74 -2.33 19.79
CA ASP A 135 -12.81 -2.89 18.79
C ASP A 135 -12.78 -2.06 17.51
N GLU A 136 -13.93 -1.55 17.06
CA GLU A 136 -14.02 -0.64 15.92
C GLU A 136 -13.35 0.71 16.25
N LYS A 137 -13.57 1.26 17.44
CA LYS A 137 -12.88 2.49 17.89
C LYS A 137 -11.37 2.33 17.89
N LEU A 138 -10.86 1.22 18.41
CA LEU A 138 -9.42 0.91 18.41
C LEU A 138 -8.87 0.75 16.98
N SER A 139 -9.62 0.09 16.10
CA SER A 139 -9.24 -0.06 14.68
C SER A 139 -9.21 1.29 13.94
N LEU A 140 -10.22 2.14 14.17
CA LEU A 140 -10.27 3.49 13.61
C LEU A 140 -9.16 4.39 14.19
N PHE A 141 -8.78 4.18 15.46
CA PHE A 141 -7.66 4.87 16.09
C PHE A 141 -6.34 4.52 15.41
N TYR A 142 -6.13 3.24 15.12
CA TYR A 142 -4.98 2.76 14.37
C TYR A 142 -4.91 3.39 12.96
N ILE A 143 -6.04 3.45 12.26
CA ILE A 143 -6.13 4.10 10.94
C ILE A 143 -5.79 5.59 11.05
N ALA A 144 -6.37 6.30 12.02
CA ALA A 144 -6.07 7.71 12.27
C ALA A 144 -4.58 7.93 12.58
N GLY A 145 -3.97 7.04 13.38
CA GLY A 145 -2.53 7.09 13.68
C GLY A 145 -1.64 6.84 12.46
N TYR A 146 -2.07 5.98 11.53
CA TYR A 146 -1.41 5.81 10.24
C TYR A 146 -1.52 7.06 9.36
N VAL A 147 -2.70 7.69 9.31
CA VAL A 147 -2.89 8.94 8.55
C VAL A 147 -2.03 10.07 9.15
N ALA A 148 -1.97 10.15 10.48
CA ALA A 148 -1.12 11.11 11.19
C ALA A 148 0.38 10.84 10.94
N SER A 149 0.82 9.59 10.84
CA SER A 149 2.23 9.29 10.54
C SER A 149 2.68 9.78 9.16
N LYS A 150 1.74 10.00 8.24
CA LYS A 150 1.98 10.59 6.91
C LYS A 150 1.84 12.11 6.87
N ASN A 151 1.19 12.73 7.86
CA ASN A 151 0.95 14.17 7.92
C ASN A 151 1.33 14.71 9.31
N GLU A 152 2.51 15.32 9.44
CA GLU A 152 3.05 15.72 10.74
C GLU A 152 2.15 16.72 11.49
N GLU A 153 1.44 17.58 10.78
CA GLU A 153 0.50 18.55 11.35
C GLU A 153 -0.70 17.89 12.08
N MET A 154 -0.98 16.63 11.77
CA MET A 154 -2.10 15.87 12.31
C MET A 154 -1.69 14.96 13.49
N CYS A 155 -0.41 15.00 13.87
CA CYS A 155 0.11 14.27 15.02
C CYS A 155 -0.31 14.95 16.32
N GLY A 156 -0.80 14.16 17.27
CA GLY A 156 -1.07 14.54 18.65
C GLY A 156 -0.08 13.90 19.61
N GLU A 157 -0.28 14.13 20.91
CA GLU A 157 0.58 13.56 21.95
C GLU A 157 0.00 12.25 22.50
N ALA A 158 0.87 11.35 22.95
CA ALA A 158 0.44 10.12 23.60
C ALA A 158 -0.35 10.39 24.90
N ASN A 159 -0.10 11.52 25.58
CA ASN A 159 -0.75 11.87 26.84
C ASN A 159 -2.23 12.23 26.70
N ASP A 160 -2.68 12.55 25.49
CA ASP A 160 -4.06 12.94 25.20
C ASP A 160 -5.06 11.77 25.25
N TRP A 161 -4.55 10.55 25.37
CA TRP A 161 -5.28 9.30 25.17
C TRP A 161 -5.18 8.35 26.37
N ASP A 162 -6.20 7.52 26.53
CA ASP A 162 -6.30 6.56 27.63
C ASP A 162 -5.28 5.43 27.53
N VAL A 163 -4.95 4.84 28.68
CA VAL A 163 -3.95 3.75 28.81
C VAL A 163 -4.30 2.53 27.96
N GLU A 164 -5.59 2.22 27.81
CA GLU A 164 -6.08 1.10 26.99
C GLU A 164 -5.72 1.27 25.51
N ILE A 165 -5.87 2.48 24.97
CA ILE A 165 -5.53 2.82 23.58
C ILE A 165 -4.01 2.75 23.37
N LYS A 166 -3.22 3.20 24.36
CA LYS A 166 -1.76 3.10 24.31
C LYS A 166 -1.31 1.64 24.26
N SER A 167 -1.83 0.81 25.15
CA SER A 167 -1.51 -0.62 25.21
C SER A 167 -1.86 -1.36 23.91
N PHE A 168 -3.02 -1.05 23.31
CA PHE A 168 -3.42 -1.60 22.02
C PHE A 168 -2.44 -1.20 20.91
N LEU A 169 -2.09 0.10 20.83
CA LEU A 169 -1.16 0.59 19.83
C LEU A 169 0.25 0.03 20.00
N GLU A 170 0.78 -0.06 21.21
CA GLU A 170 2.10 -0.62 21.48
C GLU A 170 2.22 -2.07 21.00
N THR A 171 1.13 -2.83 21.10
CA THR A 171 1.07 -4.22 20.61
C THR A 171 1.15 -4.30 19.07
N LEU A 172 0.65 -3.28 18.37
CA LEU A 172 0.60 -3.23 16.90
C LEU A 172 1.72 -2.40 16.27
N ASN A 173 2.37 -1.54 17.03
CA ASN A 173 3.33 -0.57 16.51
C ASN A 173 4.64 -1.25 16.14
N ARG A 174 4.99 -1.20 14.85
CA ARG A 174 6.26 -1.70 14.30
C ARG A 174 7.29 -0.59 14.08
N GLY A 175 7.18 0.51 14.84
CA GLY A 175 8.14 1.63 14.85
C GLY A 175 7.78 2.82 13.96
N GLY A 176 6.57 2.87 13.40
CA GLY A 176 6.15 3.93 12.46
C GLY A 176 4.76 4.52 12.71
N LEU A 177 4.02 4.04 13.71
CA LEU A 177 2.71 4.61 14.03
C LEU A 177 2.86 5.84 14.94
N LYS A 178 2.13 6.92 14.64
CA LYS A 178 2.05 8.13 15.47
C LYS A 178 0.65 8.23 16.10
N TYR A 179 0.52 9.03 17.15
CA TYR A 179 -0.78 9.31 17.76
C TYR A 179 -1.49 10.41 16.95
N PRO A 180 -2.77 10.24 16.60
CA PRO A 180 -3.54 11.28 15.93
C PRO A 180 -3.99 12.38 16.91
N LYS A 181 -4.22 13.60 16.40
CA LYS A 181 -5.00 14.62 17.11
C LYS A 181 -6.44 14.14 17.36
N LYS A 182 -7.08 14.62 18.44
CA LYS A 182 -8.49 14.28 18.76
C LYS A 182 -9.44 14.62 17.61
N ALA A 183 -9.24 15.76 16.95
CA ALA A 183 -10.05 16.18 15.82
C ALA A 183 -9.97 15.19 14.63
N LEU A 184 -8.77 14.65 14.34
CA LEU A 184 -8.60 13.64 13.28
C LEU A 184 -9.32 12.33 13.64
N PHE A 185 -9.21 11.89 14.89
CA PHE A 185 -9.90 10.68 15.34
C PHE A 185 -11.43 10.83 15.27
N ILE A 186 -11.97 11.98 15.71
CA ILE A 186 -13.41 12.30 15.59
C ILE A 186 -13.84 12.29 14.13
N LEU A 187 -13.03 12.88 13.24
CA LEU A 187 -13.30 12.87 11.81
C LEU A 187 -13.33 11.43 11.25
N CYS A 188 -12.41 10.56 11.66
CA CYS A 188 -12.42 9.16 11.26
C CYS A 188 -13.68 8.41 11.74
N LEU A 189 -14.14 8.67 12.96
CA LEU A 189 -15.38 8.09 13.49
C LEU A 189 -16.62 8.59 12.73
N ALA A 190 -16.71 9.90 12.51
CA ALA A 190 -17.80 10.50 11.74
C ALA A 190 -17.84 10.00 10.29
N ALA A 191 -16.67 9.95 9.64
CA ALA A 191 -16.50 9.42 8.29
C ALA A 191 -16.93 7.94 8.21
N TYR A 192 -16.54 7.12 9.18
CA TYR A 192 -16.93 5.72 9.26
C TYR A 192 -18.45 5.57 9.40
N LEU A 193 -19.07 6.27 10.36
CA LEU A 193 -20.52 6.22 10.59
C LEU A 193 -21.32 6.68 9.38
N PHE A 194 -20.90 7.79 8.77
CA PHE A 194 -21.50 8.28 7.55
C PHE A 194 -21.41 7.23 6.44
N PHE A 195 -20.23 6.61 6.28
CA PHE A 195 -20.00 5.62 5.23
C PHE A 195 -20.83 4.34 5.41
N ILE A 196 -20.99 3.85 6.65
CA ILE A 196 -21.75 2.61 6.89
C ILE A 196 -23.26 2.84 6.79
N HIS A 197 -23.78 3.99 7.21
CA HIS A 197 -25.22 4.27 7.23
C HIS A 197 -25.74 4.94 5.96
N THR A 198 -24.87 5.52 5.13
CA THR A 198 -25.31 6.11 3.86
C THR A 198 -25.65 5.01 2.83
N PRO A 199 -26.88 4.99 2.29
CA PRO A 199 -27.28 4.02 1.27
C PRO A 199 -26.67 4.32 -0.10
N GLN A 200 -26.35 5.59 -0.39
CA GLN A 200 -25.80 6.05 -1.67
C GLN A 200 -24.25 6.04 -1.69
N ARG A 201 -23.65 4.85 -1.73
CA ARG A 201 -22.19 4.63 -1.69
C ARG A 201 -21.48 4.76 -3.05
N LEU A 202 -21.89 5.71 -3.88
CA LEU A 202 -21.62 5.62 -5.33
C LEU A 202 -20.53 6.57 -5.84
N CYS A 203 -20.08 7.55 -5.04
CA CYS A 203 -19.10 8.53 -5.51
C CYS A 203 -18.15 9.04 -4.42
N ARG A 204 -16.84 8.89 -4.64
CA ARG A 204 -15.79 9.44 -3.78
C ARG A 204 -15.81 10.98 -3.74
N ASN A 205 -16.00 11.63 -4.89
CA ASN A 205 -15.97 13.11 -4.97
C ASN A 205 -17.11 13.74 -4.18
N ARG A 206 -18.28 13.11 -4.16
CA ARG A 206 -19.40 13.50 -3.33
C ARG A 206 -19.06 13.42 -1.85
N PHE A 207 -18.45 12.31 -1.41
CA PHE A 207 -18.03 12.15 -0.02
C PHE A 207 -16.99 13.19 0.41
N VAL A 208 -16.00 13.48 -0.45
CA VAL A 208 -15.02 14.55 -0.18
C VAL A 208 -15.69 15.92 -0.10
N PHE A 209 -16.63 16.23 -1.01
CA PHE A 209 -17.40 17.47 -0.98
C PHE A 209 -18.24 17.63 0.29
N ILE A 210 -18.90 16.55 0.74
CA ILE A 210 -19.66 16.54 2.01
C ILE A 210 -18.73 16.77 3.20
N LEU A 211 -17.57 16.11 3.22
CA LEU A 211 -16.58 16.27 4.28
C LEU A 211 -15.86 17.63 4.23
N GLU A 212 -15.77 18.27 3.07
CA GLU A 212 -15.30 19.65 2.93
C GLU A 212 -16.22 20.65 3.62
N GLY A 213 -17.53 20.42 3.59
CA GLY A 213 -18.53 21.19 4.32
C GLY A 213 -18.66 20.82 5.80
N PHE A 214 -17.99 19.77 6.27
CA PHE A 214 -18.13 19.29 7.63
C PHE A 214 -17.51 20.29 8.62
N PRO A 215 -18.25 20.77 9.64
CA PRO A 215 -17.77 21.79 10.58
C PRO A 215 -16.51 21.37 11.35
N GLY A 216 -16.21 20.07 11.40
CA GLY A 216 -14.99 19.52 12.00
C GLY A 216 -13.68 19.95 11.34
N LYS A 217 -13.66 20.37 10.05
CA LYS A 217 -12.44 20.88 9.40
C LYS A 217 -11.90 22.15 10.09
N TRP A 218 -12.78 23.00 10.61
CA TRP A 218 -12.39 24.26 11.24
C TRP A 218 -11.72 24.06 12.62
N ASN A 219 -11.91 22.91 13.24
CA ASN A 219 -11.26 22.53 14.51
C ASN A 219 -9.96 21.72 14.31
N ILE A 220 -9.55 21.47 13.07
CA ILE A 220 -8.26 20.81 12.75
C ILE A 220 -7.14 21.85 12.62
N SER A 221 -7.49 23.09 12.32
CA SER A 221 -6.58 24.24 12.13
C SER A 221 -6.43 25.17 13.33
N SER A 222 -6.97 24.81 14.50
CA SER A 222 -6.83 25.55 15.76
C SER A 222 -6.09 24.75 16.81
#